data_AF-A0A841CFK0-F1
#
_entry.id   AF-A0A841CFK0-F1
#
_cell.length_a   1.000
_cell.length_b   1.000
_cell.length_c   1.000
_cell.angle_alpha   90.00
_cell.angle_beta   90.00
_cell.angle_gamma   90.00
#
_symmetry.space_group_name_H-M   'P 1'
#
loop_
_entity.id
_entity.type
_entity.pdbx_description
1 polymer ?
#
loop_
_entity_poly.entity_id
_entity_poly.type
_entity_poly.pdbx_seq_one_letter_code
_entity_poly.pdbx_strand_id
1 'polypeptide(L)'
;MAAVVAVGAASVFWPVEWQVTRAFSPRGAVPLPVPSTTTTTTVPSTAPQSAVQPEVQPFRTAGAGPPTTTSAPAVLPDPTSAAPQLPPQAPQPRIVIAVGEPTSSSNCERGKCFWIDARLTGFAPNTRYDVIAMGNERDFSEPCRSVTDANGADQCGDTRYDVPGAKVYVYVTTPQGKVFSNTITWPSG
;
A
#
# COMPACT_ATOMS: atom_id res chain seq x y z
N MET A 1 28.48 -4.33 63.54
CA MET A 1 27.89 -3.10 62.97
C MET A 1 26.76 -3.54 62.07
N ALA A 2 25.51 -3.33 62.50
CA ALA A 2 24.31 -3.82 61.82
C ALA A 2 23.77 -2.71 60.90
N ALA A 3 23.58 -3.02 59.62
CA ALA A 3 22.93 -2.12 58.66
C ALA A 3 21.49 -2.58 58.45
N VAL A 4 20.55 -1.77 58.95
CA VAL A 4 19.12 -1.88 58.72
C VAL A 4 18.82 -1.22 57.36
N VAL A 5 18.34 -1.99 56.38
CA VAL A 5 17.84 -1.43 55.11
C VAL A 5 16.33 -1.34 55.19
N ALA A 6 15.84 -0.10 55.15
CA ALA A 6 14.43 0.25 55.25
C ALA A 6 13.69 0.05 53.92
N VAL A 7 12.42 -0.31 54.08
CA VAL A 7 11.39 -0.62 53.09
C VAL A 7 10.97 0.63 52.30
N GLY A 8 10.84 0.49 50.98
CA GLY A 8 10.14 1.43 50.11
C GLY A 8 9.10 0.70 49.27
N ALA A 9 7.89 0.52 49.81
CA ALA A 9 6.75 0.00 49.07
C ALA A 9 6.11 1.16 48.29
N ALA A 10 6.30 1.18 46.96
CA ALA A 10 5.60 2.11 46.08
C ALA A 10 4.21 1.53 45.75
N SER A 11 3.17 2.08 46.35
CA SER A 11 1.78 1.85 45.96
C SER A 11 1.50 2.58 44.65
N VAL A 12 1.36 1.84 43.55
CA VAL A 12 0.85 2.38 42.29
C VAL A 12 -0.67 2.39 42.37
N PHE A 13 -1.22 3.58 42.62
CA PHE A 13 -2.64 3.87 42.44
C PHE A 13 -2.98 3.80 40.94
N TRP A 14 -3.78 2.82 40.55
CA TRP A 14 -4.43 2.79 39.23
C TRP A 14 -5.77 3.53 39.33
N PRO A 15 -6.09 4.44 38.39
CA PRO A 15 -7.42 5.01 38.33
C PRO A 15 -8.44 3.94 37.91
N VAL A 16 -9.49 3.91 38.72
CA VAL A 16 -10.74 3.17 38.58
C VAL A 16 -11.58 3.79 37.45
N GLU A 17 -12.45 2.95 36.87
CA GLU A 17 -13.65 3.31 36.08
C GLU A 17 -13.49 3.71 34.60
N TRP A 18 -13.61 2.68 33.73
CA TRP A 18 -14.52 2.75 32.59
C TRP A 18 -15.44 1.53 32.64
N GLN A 19 -16.59 1.68 33.30
CA GLN A 19 -17.67 0.72 33.17
C GLN A 19 -18.35 0.92 31.81
N VAL A 20 -18.00 0.09 30.83
CA VAL A 20 -18.81 -0.07 29.62
C VAL A 20 -20.00 -0.95 30.00
N THR A 21 -21.11 -0.32 30.35
CA THR A 21 -22.43 -0.95 30.42
C THR A 21 -22.78 -1.54 29.05
N ARG A 22 -22.49 -2.83 28.85
CA ARG A 22 -23.03 -3.60 27.74
C ARG A 22 -24.51 -3.82 28.02
N ALA A 23 -25.36 -3.05 27.34
CA ALA A 23 -26.79 -3.34 27.28
C ALA A 23 -26.98 -4.76 26.69
N PHE A 24 -27.53 -5.64 27.52
CA PHE A 24 -27.95 -6.98 27.16
C PHE A 24 -29.21 -6.84 26.28
N SER A 25 -29.05 -6.90 24.96
CA SER A 25 -30.21 -7.02 24.06
C SER A 25 -30.85 -8.40 24.27
N PRO A 26 -32.16 -8.48 24.58
CA PRO A 26 -32.85 -9.76 24.69
C PRO A 26 -32.85 -10.46 23.33
N ARG A 27 -32.58 -11.77 23.38
CA ARG A 27 -32.61 -12.73 22.28
C ARG A 27 -33.87 -12.56 21.42
N GLY A 28 -33.73 -11.86 20.30
CA GLY A 28 -34.64 -11.95 19.17
C GLY A 28 -34.51 -13.34 18.55
N ALA A 29 -35.65 -13.95 18.25
CA ALA A 29 -35.77 -15.27 17.64
C ALA A 29 -34.83 -15.44 16.44
N VAL A 30 -34.12 -16.58 16.40
CA VAL A 30 -33.27 -16.98 15.28
C VAL A 30 -34.16 -17.29 14.08
N PRO A 31 -34.13 -16.53 12.97
CA PRO A 31 -34.77 -16.96 11.74
C PRO A 31 -34.04 -18.19 11.18
N LEU A 32 -34.83 -19.19 10.77
CA LEU A 32 -34.36 -20.40 10.10
C LEU A 32 -33.54 -20.05 8.84
N PRO A 33 -32.50 -20.84 8.50
CA PRO A 33 -31.70 -20.62 7.30
C PRO A 33 -32.56 -20.84 6.04
N VAL A 34 -32.81 -19.78 5.29
CA VAL A 34 -33.31 -19.86 3.91
C VAL A 34 -32.17 -20.33 3.01
N PRO A 35 -32.37 -21.34 2.14
CA PRO A 35 -31.36 -21.77 1.19
C PRO A 35 -31.10 -20.64 0.19
N SER A 36 -29.88 -20.08 0.22
CA SER A 36 -29.44 -19.12 -0.79
C SER A 36 -29.15 -19.87 -2.09
N THR A 37 -29.91 -19.57 -3.13
CA THR A 37 -29.64 -19.99 -4.50
C THR A 37 -28.41 -19.26 -5.03
N THR A 38 -27.26 -19.93 -5.02
CA THR A 38 -26.02 -19.43 -5.62
C THR A 38 -26.20 -19.36 -7.14
N THR A 39 -26.36 -18.15 -7.66
CA THR A 39 -26.36 -17.92 -9.11
C THR A 39 -24.92 -17.71 -9.55
N THR A 40 -24.28 -18.75 -10.09
CA THR A 40 -22.93 -18.68 -10.64
C THR A 40 -22.97 -17.90 -11.95
N THR A 41 -22.67 -16.60 -11.91
CA THR A 41 -22.45 -15.79 -13.11
C THR A 41 -21.02 -16.00 -13.58
N THR A 42 -20.85 -16.84 -14.60
CA THR A 42 -19.60 -17.03 -15.32
C THR A 42 -19.30 -15.77 -16.14
N VAL A 43 -18.31 -14.98 -15.71
CA VAL A 43 -17.82 -13.82 -16.48
C VAL A 43 -16.77 -14.32 -17.50
N PRO A 44 -16.85 -13.94 -18.78
CA PRO A 44 -15.85 -14.31 -19.77
C PRO A 44 -14.50 -13.66 -19.47
N SER A 45 -13.48 -14.50 -19.30
CA SER A 45 -12.07 -14.13 -19.16
C SER A 45 -11.57 -13.53 -20.48
N THR A 46 -11.33 -12.22 -20.49
CA THR A 46 -10.68 -11.54 -21.62
C THR A 46 -9.18 -11.57 -21.39
N ALA A 47 -8.44 -12.23 -22.29
CA ALA A 47 -7.00 -12.35 -22.23
C ALA A 47 -6.29 -10.98 -22.25
N PRO A 48 -5.18 -10.79 -21.51
CA PRO A 48 -4.39 -9.58 -21.62
C PRO A 48 -3.70 -9.52 -22.99
N GLN A 49 -3.96 -8.44 -23.71
CA GLN A 49 -3.27 -8.10 -24.96
C GLN A 49 -1.80 -7.78 -24.66
N SER A 50 -0.91 -8.39 -25.44
CA SER A 50 0.53 -8.14 -25.45
C SER A 50 0.84 -6.65 -25.56
N ALA A 51 1.58 -6.12 -24.58
CA ALA A 51 2.20 -4.81 -24.67
C ALA A 51 3.32 -4.86 -25.72
N VAL A 52 3.15 -4.06 -26.77
CA VAL A 52 4.16 -3.78 -27.79
C VAL A 52 5.32 -3.03 -27.13
N GLN A 53 6.53 -3.60 -27.20
CA GLN A 53 7.76 -2.92 -26.79
C GLN A 53 8.07 -1.78 -27.77
N PRO A 54 8.40 -0.56 -27.29
CA PRO A 54 8.95 0.47 -28.15
C PRO A 54 10.37 0.11 -28.57
N GLU A 55 10.56 -0.05 -29.87
CA GLU A 55 11.85 -0.26 -30.53
C GLU A 55 12.76 0.96 -30.32
N VAL A 56 13.93 0.71 -29.72
CA VAL A 56 14.97 1.71 -29.45
C VAL A 56 15.68 2.05 -30.77
N GLN A 57 15.46 3.26 -31.30
CA GLN A 57 16.21 3.72 -32.47
C GLN A 57 17.65 4.11 -32.08
N PRO A 58 18.69 3.66 -32.82
CA PRO A 58 20.06 4.07 -32.58
C PRO A 58 20.32 5.50 -33.08
N PHE A 59 20.94 6.31 -32.23
CA PHE A 59 21.47 7.62 -32.57
C PHE A 59 22.47 7.52 -33.73
N ARG A 60 22.14 8.16 -34.87
CA ARG A 60 23.07 8.37 -35.97
C ARG A 60 23.84 9.67 -35.75
N THR A 61 25.13 9.53 -35.46
CA THR A 61 26.13 10.59 -35.53
C THR A 61 26.39 10.95 -37.00
N ALA A 62 26.16 12.20 -37.40
CA ALA A 62 26.52 12.69 -38.73
C ALA A 62 27.21 14.07 -38.65
N GLY A 63 28.50 14.07 -39.03
CA GLY A 63 29.09 15.04 -39.95
C GLY A 63 29.29 16.47 -39.46
N ALA A 64 30.51 16.77 -39.01
CA ALA A 64 31.05 18.12 -39.02
C ALA A 64 31.26 18.60 -40.47
N GLY A 65 30.62 19.71 -40.83
CA GLY A 65 30.89 20.48 -42.05
C GLY A 65 31.29 21.93 -41.71
N PRO A 66 32.11 22.59 -42.54
CA PRO A 66 32.63 23.93 -42.25
C PRO A 66 31.56 25.02 -42.40
N PRO A 67 31.67 26.16 -41.67
CA PRO A 67 30.70 27.23 -41.72
C PRO A 67 30.87 28.07 -42.99
N THR A 68 29.84 28.10 -43.85
CA THR A 68 29.69 29.13 -44.89
C THR A 68 28.91 30.32 -44.33
N THR A 69 29.57 31.47 -44.27
CA THR A 69 28.98 32.75 -43.91
C THR A 69 28.13 33.25 -45.07
N THR A 70 26.81 33.15 -44.96
CA THR A 70 25.85 33.80 -45.86
C THR A 70 24.94 34.68 -45.02
N SER A 71 25.08 35.99 -45.19
CA SER A 71 24.24 37.01 -44.56
C SER A 71 22.80 36.88 -45.08
N ALA A 72 21.90 36.37 -44.23
CA ALA A 72 20.48 36.29 -44.51
C ALA A 72 19.74 37.57 -44.02
N PRO A 73 18.73 38.06 -44.75
CA PRO A 73 17.91 39.20 -44.37
C PRO A 73 17.09 38.92 -43.09
N ALA A 74 16.80 39.97 -42.33
CA ALA A 74 16.08 39.92 -41.07
C ALA A 74 14.70 39.24 -41.22
N VAL A 75 14.60 38.00 -40.72
CA VAL A 75 13.36 37.26 -40.55
C VAL A 75 12.71 37.73 -39.26
N LEU A 76 11.49 38.26 -39.37
CA LEU A 76 10.62 38.60 -38.24
C LEU A 76 10.44 37.38 -37.32
N PRO A 77 10.39 37.55 -35.98
CA PRO A 77 10.21 36.42 -35.07
C PRO A 77 8.87 35.75 -35.37
N ASP A 78 8.94 34.50 -35.81
CA ASP A 78 7.82 33.59 -35.96
C ASP A 78 7.03 33.56 -34.64
N PRO A 79 5.69 33.70 -34.64
CA PRO A 79 4.90 33.60 -33.43
C PRO A 79 5.18 32.25 -32.80
N THR A 80 5.81 32.30 -31.63
CA THR A 80 6.14 31.20 -30.73
C THR A 80 5.11 30.08 -30.86
N SER A 81 5.48 29.03 -31.60
CA SER A 81 4.77 27.76 -31.64
C SER A 81 4.84 27.16 -30.24
N ALA A 82 3.85 27.49 -29.41
CA ALA A 82 3.69 26.89 -28.10
C ALA A 82 3.49 25.38 -28.32
N ALA A 83 4.45 24.58 -27.87
CA ALA A 83 4.33 23.14 -27.92
C ALA A 83 3.02 22.72 -27.24
N PRO A 84 2.23 21.79 -27.83
CA PRO A 84 1.01 21.30 -27.21
C PRO A 84 1.32 20.81 -25.79
N GLN A 85 0.73 21.47 -24.79
CA GLN A 85 0.83 20.97 -23.42
C GLN A 85 0.01 19.68 -23.35
N LEU A 86 0.70 18.56 -23.09
CA LEU A 86 0.03 17.30 -22.81
C LEU A 86 -0.90 17.49 -21.60
N PRO A 87 -2.11 16.91 -21.63
CA PRO A 87 -3.00 16.96 -20.49
C PRO A 87 -2.29 16.33 -19.27
N PRO A 88 -2.52 16.85 -18.05
CA PRO A 88 -1.98 16.24 -16.84
C PRO A 88 -2.34 14.76 -16.79
N GLN A 89 -1.34 13.87 -16.72
CA GLN A 89 -1.60 12.45 -16.51
C GLN A 89 -2.12 12.25 -15.10
N ALA A 90 -3.20 11.46 -14.97
CA ALA A 90 -3.67 11.02 -13.67
C ALA A 90 -2.53 10.24 -12.97
N PRO A 91 -2.33 10.43 -11.65
CA PRO A 91 -1.36 9.65 -10.89
C PRO A 91 -1.62 8.15 -11.07
N GLN A 92 -0.56 7.38 -11.31
CA GLN A 92 -0.69 5.92 -11.34
C GLN A 92 -0.69 5.38 -9.91
N PRO A 93 -1.60 4.44 -9.59
CA PRO A 93 -1.67 3.86 -8.25
C PRO A 93 -0.40 3.07 -7.94
N ARG A 94 0.15 3.31 -6.76
CA ARG A 94 1.39 2.69 -6.30
C ARG A 94 1.32 2.40 -4.81
N ILE A 95 1.85 1.23 -4.43
CA ILE A 95 2.00 0.81 -3.04
C ILE A 95 3.48 0.65 -2.73
N VAL A 96 3.92 1.16 -1.59
CA VAL A 96 5.26 0.92 -1.05
C VAL A 96 5.14 0.30 0.33
N ILE A 97 5.90 -0.74 0.59
CA ILE A 97 6.01 -1.33 1.92
C ILE A 97 7.41 -1.19 2.49
N ALA A 98 7.46 -1.05 3.81
CA ALA A 98 8.66 -1.10 4.63
C ALA A 98 8.40 -1.95 5.89
N VAL A 99 9.49 -2.36 6.53
CA VAL A 99 9.42 -2.94 7.88
C VAL A 99 9.16 -1.80 8.85
N GLY A 100 8.08 -1.90 9.62
CA GLY A 100 7.72 -0.96 10.66
C GLY A 100 8.34 -1.30 12.02
N GLU A 101 7.84 -0.64 13.07
CA GLU A 101 8.34 -0.81 14.42
C GLU A 101 8.18 -2.25 14.94
N PRO A 102 9.11 -2.74 15.79
CA PRO A 102 8.96 -4.02 16.46
C PRO A 102 7.73 -4.00 17.39
N THR A 103 7.03 -5.12 17.45
CA THR A 103 5.85 -5.31 18.30
C THR A 103 5.85 -6.69 18.92
N SER A 104 5.20 -6.80 20.08
CA SER A 104 5.01 -8.05 20.81
C SER A 104 3.52 -8.30 20.96
N SER A 105 3.04 -9.46 20.50
CA SER A 105 1.69 -9.93 20.78
C SER A 105 1.73 -11.42 21.12
N SER A 106 0.72 -11.92 21.82
CA SER A 106 0.58 -13.35 22.14
C SER A 106 0.50 -14.24 20.89
N ASN A 107 0.20 -13.65 19.73
CA ASN A 107 0.04 -14.35 18.45
C ASN A 107 1.32 -14.35 17.60
N CYS A 108 2.44 -13.81 18.12
CA CYS A 108 3.74 -13.84 17.44
C CYS A 108 4.47 -15.13 17.82
N GLU A 109 4.74 -16.00 16.85
CA GLU A 109 5.27 -17.35 17.06
C GLU A 109 6.66 -17.35 17.74
N ARG A 110 7.39 -16.23 17.68
CA ARG A 110 8.77 -16.10 18.20
C ARG A 110 8.99 -14.89 19.10
N GLY A 111 7.93 -14.29 19.63
CA GLY A 111 8.02 -13.14 20.55
C GLY A 111 8.50 -11.83 19.92
N LYS A 112 8.83 -11.82 18.62
CA LYS A 112 9.19 -10.63 17.84
C LYS A 112 8.36 -10.60 16.56
N CYS A 113 7.35 -9.74 16.53
CA CYS A 113 6.67 -9.34 15.30
C CYS A 113 7.20 -7.98 14.87
N PHE A 114 7.06 -7.66 13.58
CA PHE A 114 7.18 -6.29 13.11
C PHE A 114 5.89 -5.90 12.39
N TRP A 115 5.57 -4.61 12.40
CA TRP A 115 4.50 -4.07 11.58
C TRP A 115 4.92 -4.02 10.11
N ILE A 116 3.97 -4.18 9.19
CA ILE A 116 4.15 -3.88 7.77
C ILE A 116 3.63 -2.47 7.55
N ASP A 117 4.54 -1.52 7.33
CA ASP A 117 4.18 -0.14 7.00
C ASP A 117 3.93 -0.04 5.50
N ALA A 118 2.66 0.03 5.10
CA ALA A 118 2.24 0.20 3.72
C ALA A 118 1.81 1.65 3.46
N ARG A 119 2.30 2.23 2.36
CA ARG A 119 1.93 3.56 1.87
C ARG A 119 1.29 3.45 0.50
N LEU A 120 0.09 3.99 0.38
CA LEU A 120 -0.70 4.04 -0.85
C LEU A 120 -0.60 5.45 -1.43
N THR A 121 -0.41 5.55 -2.74
CA THR A 121 -0.37 6.84 -3.47
C THR A 121 -1.00 6.69 -4.84
N GLY A 122 -1.66 7.74 -5.34
CA GLY A 122 -2.24 7.75 -6.69
C GLY A 122 -3.46 6.85 -6.87
N PHE A 123 -4.13 6.49 -5.76
CA PHE A 123 -5.40 5.76 -5.79
C PHE A 123 -6.58 6.73 -5.98
N ALA A 124 -7.80 6.21 -6.15
CA ALA A 124 -8.98 7.08 -6.19
C ALA A 124 -9.16 7.76 -4.82
N PRO A 125 -9.47 9.06 -4.76
CA PRO A 125 -9.63 9.77 -3.50
C PRO A 125 -10.87 9.31 -2.75
N ASN A 126 -10.87 9.42 -1.41
CA ASN A 126 -11.99 9.06 -0.53
C ASN A 126 -12.53 7.64 -0.77
N THR A 127 -11.66 6.71 -1.15
CA THR A 127 -12.04 5.35 -1.54
C THR A 127 -11.48 4.35 -0.55
N ARG A 128 -12.33 3.42 -0.12
CA ARG A 128 -11.93 2.33 0.77
C ARG A 128 -11.20 1.25 -0.02
N TYR A 129 -10.05 0.82 0.49
CA TYR A 129 -9.27 -0.30 -0.04
C TYR A 129 -8.93 -1.31 1.05
N ASP A 130 -8.97 -2.60 0.68
CA ASP A 130 -8.44 -3.70 1.49
C ASP A 130 -7.00 -4.00 1.02
N VAL A 131 -6.02 -3.73 1.88
CA VAL A 131 -4.61 -4.02 1.65
C VAL A 131 -4.33 -5.43 2.15
N ILE A 132 -4.10 -6.35 1.22
CA ILE A 132 -3.85 -7.76 1.52
C ILE A 132 -2.35 -8.00 1.50
N ALA A 133 -1.80 -8.42 2.62
CA ALA A 133 -0.42 -8.85 2.70
C ALA A 133 -0.25 -10.29 2.22
N MET A 134 0.93 -10.60 1.73
CA MET A 134 1.36 -11.91 1.25
C MET A 134 2.74 -12.21 1.82
N GLY A 135 2.91 -13.36 2.46
CA GLY A 135 4.18 -13.81 3.02
C GLY A 135 4.45 -15.26 2.59
N ASN A 136 5.54 -15.52 1.88
CA ASN A 136 5.84 -16.85 1.31
C ASN A 136 4.65 -17.46 0.56
N GLU A 137 4.00 -16.65 -0.29
CA GLU A 137 2.85 -17.05 -1.12
C GLU A 137 1.59 -17.44 -0.33
N ARG A 138 1.52 -17.07 0.95
CA ARG A 138 0.33 -17.25 1.79
C ARG A 138 -0.26 -15.91 2.17
N ASP A 139 -1.58 -15.80 2.03
CA ASP A 139 -2.36 -14.65 2.49
C ASP A 139 -2.37 -14.60 4.02
N PHE A 140 -2.31 -13.39 4.56
CA PHE A 140 -2.60 -13.14 5.96
C PHE A 140 -4.10 -13.13 6.21
N SER A 141 -4.50 -13.58 7.40
CA SER A 141 -5.91 -13.74 7.78
C SER A 141 -6.69 -12.42 7.83
N GLU A 142 -6.03 -11.28 8.05
CA GLU A 142 -6.71 -9.99 8.20
C GLU A 142 -6.10 -8.93 7.28
N PRO A 143 -6.88 -8.43 6.29
CA PRO A 143 -6.46 -7.30 5.48
C PRO A 143 -6.51 -6.02 6.30
N CYS A 144 -5.58 -5.12 6.03
CA CYS A 144 -5.61 -3.78 6.58
C CYS A 144 -6.55 -2.91 5.73
N ARG A 145 -7.51 -2.27 6.37
CA ARG A 145 -8.53 -1.47 5.69
C ARG A 145 -8.19 0.01 5.81
N SER A 146 -7.92 0.67 4.69
CA SER A 146 -7.73 2.14 4.67
C SER A 146 -8.73 2.87 3.77
N VAL A 147 -8.82 4.18 3.97
CA VAL A 147 -9.65 5.08 3.18
C VAL A 147 -8.76 6.24 2.73
N THR A 148 -8.46 6.26 1.44
CA THR A 148 -7.58 7.28 0.86
C THR A 148 -8.09 8.70 1.06
N ASP A 149 -7.17 9.63 1.23
CA ASP A 149 -7.46 11.04 1.37
C ASP A 149 -7.91 11.69 0.04
N ALA A 150 -8.06 13.01 0.03
CA ALA A 150 -8.42 13.79 -1.15
C ALA A 150 -7.39 13.72 -2.29
N ASN A 151 -6.15 13.31 -1.99
CA ASN A 151 -5.06 13.14 -2.96
C ASN A 151 -4.91 11.67 -3.42
N GLY A 152 -5.75 10.76 -2.94
CA GLY A 152 -5.60 9.33 -3.24
C GLY A 152 -4.43 8.69 -2.50
N ALA A 153 -4.05 9.23 -1.35
CA ALA A 153 -2.97 8.72 -0.51
C ALA A 153 -3.49 8.18 0.83
N ASP A 154 -2.82 7.17 1.37
CA ASP A 154 -3.08 6.69 2.72
C ASP A 154 -1.87 5.92 3.28
N GLN A 155 -1.88 5.67 4.59
CA GLN A 155 -0.96 4.77 5.27
C GLN A 155 -1.74 3.67 6.00
N CYS A 156 -1.23 2.45 5.88
CA CYS A 156 -1.74 1.27 6.55
C CYS A 156 -0.60 0.64 7.35
N GLY A 157 -0.82 0.43 8.65
CA GLY A 157 0.18 -0.16 9.55
C GLY A 157 -0.38 -1.27 10.44
N ASP A 158 -1.56 -1.80 10.14
CA ASP A 158 -2.28 -2.73 11.03
C ASP A 158 -1.97 -4.21 10.76
N THR A 159 -1.10 -4.52 9.82
CA THR A 159 -0.69 -5.91 9.53
C THR A 159 0.65 -6.23 10.20
N ARG A 160 0.71 -7.36 10.91
CA ARG A 160 1.93 -7.86 11.57
C ARG A 160 2.48 -9.07 10.83
N TYR A 161 3.80 -9.24 10.85
CA TYR A 161 4.44 -10.47 10.40
C TYR A 161 5.65 -10.86 11.25
N ASP A 162 5.89 -12.17 11.36
CA ASP A 162 6.84 -12.77 12.31
C ASP A 162 7.72 -13.88 11.71
N VAL A 163 7.57 -14.22 10.42
CA VAL A 163 8.38 -15.27 9.79
C VAL A 163 9.68 -14.66 9.22
N PRO A 164 10.85 -14.90 9.83
CA PRO A 164 12.11 -14.35 9.36
C PRO A 164 12.53 -14.92 8.01
N GLY A 165 13.17 -14.10 7.17
CA GLY A 165 13.68 -14.49 5.85
C GLY A 165 12.61 -14.65 4.76
N ALA A 166 11.34 -14.53 5.12
CA ALA A 166 10.23 -14.65 4.19
C ALA A 166 10.16 -13.48 3.19
N LYS A 167 9.61 -13.74 2.01
CA LYS A 167 9.32 -12.70 1.02
C LYS A 167 7.93 -12.13 1.27
N VAL A 168 7.88 -10.83 1.54
CA VAL A 168 6.65 -10.11 1.86
C VAL A 168 6.35 -9.10 0.76
N TYR A 169 5.10 -9.08 0.32
CA TYR A 169 4.54 -8.01 -0.52
C TYR A 169 3.09 -7.79 -0.11
N VAL A 170 2.49 -6.68 -0.52
CA VAL A 170 1.05 -6.43 -0.37
C VAL A 170 0.44 -6.17 -1.74
N TYR A 171 -0.87 -6.35 -1.85
CA TYR A 171 -1.62 -5.94 -3.02
C TYR A 171 -2.99 -5.38 -2.65
N VAL A 172 -3.52 -4.56 -3.55
CA VAL A 172 -4.88 -4.03 -3.48
C VAL A 172 -5.62 -4.42 -4.75
N THR A 173 -6.87 -4.85 -4.62
CA THR A 173 -7.74 -5.10 -5.77
C THR A 173 -8.50 -3.82 -6.12
N THR A 174 -8.32 -3.34 -7.34
CA THR A 174 -9.00 -2.16 -7.90
C THR A 174 -9.91 -2.60 -9.06
N PRO A 175 -10.86 -1.76 -9.51
CA PRO A 175 -11.65 -2.04 -10.71
C PRO A 175 -10.80 -2.29 -11.97
N GLN A 176 -9.58 -1.74 -12.01
CA GLN A 176 -8.63 -1.89 -13.12
C GLN A 176 -7.72 -3.12 -12.99
N GLY A 177 -7.77 -3.84 -11.86
CA GLY A 177 -6.93 -5.01 -11.58
C GLY A 177 -6.19 -4.92 -10.25
N LYS A 178 -5.21 -5.81 -10.05
CA LYS A 178 -4.39 -5.84 -8.85
C LYS A 178 -3.21 -4.87 -8.96
N VAL A 179 -3.04 -4.04 -7.94
CA VAL A 179 -1.85 -3.18 -7.78
C VAL A 179 -0.98 -3.84 -6.72
N PHE A 180 0.27 -4.15 -7.08
CA PHE A 180 1.24 -4.80 -6.20
C PHE A 180 2.24 -3.78 -5.63
N SER A 181 2.71 -4.01 -4.41
CA SER A 181 3.83 -3.27 -3.84
C SER A 181 5.18 -3.76 -4.33
N ASN A 182 6.25 -3.13 -3.84
CA ASN A 182 7.56 -3.77 -3.80
C ASN A 182 7.55 -5.03 -2.92
N THR A 183 8.49 -5.94 -3.17
CA THR A 183 8.74 -7.12 -2.34
C THR A 183 9.93 -6.86 -1.41
N ILE A 184 9.80 -7.19 -0.13
CA ILE A 184 10.87 -7.08 0.88
C ILE A 184 11.21 -8.47 1.46
N THR A 185 12.46 -8.64 1.90
CA THR A 185 12.86 -9.80 2.72
C THR A 185 12.63 -9.43 4.18
N TRP A 186 11.88 -10.26 4.90
CA TRP A 186 11.59 -10.02 6.31
C TRP A 186 12.84 -10.25 7.18
N PRO A 187 13.16 -9.35 8.13
CA PRO A 187 14.36 -9.48 8.94
C PRO A 187 14.34 -10.74 9.80
N SER A 188 15.50 -11.36 9.96
CA SER A 188 15.73 -12.36 11.00
C SER A 188 15.85 -11.63 12.34
N GLY A 189 14.82 -11.77 13.18
CA GLY A 189 14.77 -11.17 14.51
C GLY A 189 15.82 -11.71 15.47
#